data_AF-A0A2R7JPY7-F1
#
_entry.id   AF-A0A2R7JPY7-F1
#
_cell.length_a   1.000
_cell.length_b   1.000
_cell.length_c   1.000
_cell.angle_alpha   90.00
_cell.angle_beta   90.00
_cell.angle_gamma   90.00
#
_symmetry.space_group_name_H-M   'P 1'
#
loop_
_entity.id
_entity.type
_entity.pdbx_description
1 polymer ?
#
loop_
_entity_poly.entity_id
_entity_poly.type
_entity_poly.pdbx_seq_one_letter_code
_entity_poly.pdbx_strand_id
1 'polypeptide(L)'
;MVAIINTGRSIRAIFNYNENKVSLGTAQCIGGGNYPMDVEKMSTGFKLKMLLKQLELNENVTRNSVHISLNFDPSEKDLSKE
;
A
#
# COMPACT_ATOMS: atom_id res chain seq x y z
N MET A 1 -19.79 -4.83 -0.10
CA MET A 1 -18.36 -4.71 0.33
C MET A 1 -17.89 -5.87 1.24
N VAL A 2 -16.71 -6.44 0.98
CA VAL A 2 -16.00 -7.43 1.82
C VAL A 2 -14.54 -6.98 2.02
N ALA A 3 -14.05 -7.00 3.26
CA ALA A 3 -12.66 -6.68 3.59
C ALA A 3 -11.83 -7.96 3.83
N ILE A 4 -10.67 -8.05 3.18
CA ILE A 4 -9.69 -9.12 3.41
C ILE A 4 -8.44 -8.50 4.04
N ILE A 5 -8.02 -9.03 5.20
CA ILE A 5 -6.86 -8.56 5.96
C ILE A 5 -5.79 -9.65 5.96
N ASN A 6 -4.65 -9.37 5.34
CA ASN A 6 -3.50 -10.27 5.28
C ASN A 6 -2.34 -9.68 6.08
N THR A 7 -1.79 -10.44 7.04
CA THR A 7 -0.60 -10.03 7.79
C THR A 7 0.64 -10.77 7.27
N GLY A 8 1.74 -10.04 7.12
CA GLY A 8 2.95 -10.53 6.48
C GLY A 8 4.21 -10.26 7.29
N ARG A 9 5.33 -10.78 6.77
CA ARG A 9 6.69 -10.49 7.25
C ARG A 9 7.51 -9.64 6.25
N SER A 10 6.92 -9.32 5.10
CA SER A 10 7.58 -8.63 4.01
C SER A 10 6.71 -7.48 3.54
N ILE A 11 7.04 -6.26 3.98
CA ILE A 11 6.43 -5.03 3.44
C ILE A 11 6.79 -4.84 1.96
N ARG A 12 7.98 -5.29 1.54
CA ARG A 12 8.47 -5.20 0.17
C ARG A 12 7.58 -5.95 -0.81
N ALA A 13 7.10 -7.14 -0.43
CA ALA A 13 6.19 -7.92 -1.28
C ALA A 13 4.86 -7.20 -1.53
N ILE A 14 4.25 -6.65 -0.47
CA ILE A 14 2.98 -5.92 -0.54
C ILE A 14 3.14 -4.61 -1.32
N PHE A 15 4.24 -3.90 -1.08
CA PHE A 15 4.57 -2.67 -1.80
C PHE A 15 4.71 -2.94 -3.32
N ASN A 16 5.53 -3.92 -3.70
CA ASN A 16 5.75 -4.28 -5.10
C ASN A 16 4.46 -4.76 -5.78
N TYR A 17 3.60 -5.51 -5.07
CA TYR A 17 2.30 -5.94 -5.61
C TYR A 17 1.46 -4.74 -6.07
N ASN A 18 1.37 -3.70 -5.24
CA ASN A 18 0.58 -2.50 -5.55
C ASN A 18 1.25 -1.65 -6.64
N GLU A 19 2.55 -1.38 -6.52
CA GLU A 19 3.28 -0.58 -7.53
C GLU A 19 3.30 -1.26 -8.91
N ASN A 20 3.35 -2.60 -8.97
CA ASN A 20 3.22 -3.34 -10.23
C ASN A 20 1.82 -3.17 -10.86
N LYS A 21 0.76 -3.17 -10.05
CA LYS A 21 -0.59 -2.94 -10.59
C LYS A 21 -0.75 -1.52 -11.14
N VAL A 22 -0.16 -0.53 -10.46
CA VAL A 22 -0.11 0.86 -10.91
C VAL A 22 0.70 0.99 -12.20
N SER A 23 1.87 0.37 -12.28
CA SER A 23 2.70 0.42 -13.50
C SER A 23 2.04 -0.25 -14.70
N LEU A 24 1.24 -1.29 -14.48
CA LEU A 24 0.43 -1.95 -15.50
C LEU A 24 -0.87 -1.19 -15.85
N GLY A 25 -1.18 -0.07 -15.19
CA GLY A 25 -2.41 0.71 -15.42
C GLY A 25 -3.69 0.03 -14.92
N THR A 26 -3.56 -1.04 -14.14
CA THR A 26 -4.71 -1.82 -13.57
C THR A 26 -5.15 -1.32 -12.20
N ALA A 27 -4.42 -0.36 -11.63
CA ALA A 27 -4.73 0.30 -10.38
C ALA A 27 -4.26 1.75 -10.40
N GLN A 28 -4.79 2.56 -9.47
CA GLN A 28 -4.37 3.94 -9.26
C GLN A 28 -3.92 4.11 -7.81
N CYS A 29 -2.84 4.88 -7.60
CA CYS A 29 -2.47 5.33 -6.26
C CYS A 29 -3.45 6.43 -5.83
N ILE A 30 -4.17 6.20 -4.73
CA ILE A 30 -5.19 7.12 -4.20
C ILE A 30 -4.70 7.91 -2.98
N GLY A 31 -3.45 7.70 -2.55
CA GLY A 31 -2.86 8.42 -1.43
C GLY A 31 -1.65 7.70 -0.82
N GLY A 32 -0.95 8.41 0.06
CA GLY A 32 0.13 7.86 0.86
C GLY A 32 0.44 8.78 2.03
N GLY A 33 -0.16 8.47 3.18
CA GLY A 33 0.06 9.20 4.42
C GLY A 33 1.44 8.93 5.02
N ASN A 34 1.85 9.81 5.94
CA ASN A 34 3.09 9.70 6.72
C ASN A 34 4.39 9.67 5.90
N TYR A 35 4.34 10.16 4.66
CA TYR A 35 5.52 10.50 3.91
C TYR A 35 5.81 12.00 4.03
N PRO A 36 7.09 12.42 3.90
CA PRO A 36 7.48 13.83 4.08
C PRO A 36 7.14 14.75 2.89
N MET A 37 6.51 14.21 1.83
CA MET A 37 6.16 14.96 0.62
C MET A 37 4.99 14.29 -0.10
N ASP A 38 4.50 14.89 -1.18
CA ASP A 38 3.42 14.31 -1.98
C ASP A 38 3.88 13.05 -2.72
N VAL A 39 3.02 12.03 -2.75
CA VAL A 39 3.37 10.71 -3.31
C VAL A 39 3.72 10.79 -4.79
N GLU A 40 3.12 11.71 -5.55
CA GLU A 40 3.43 11.90 -6.97
C GLU A 40 4.85 12.42 -7.21
N LYS A 41 5.44 13.08 -6.20
CA LYS A 41 6.80 13.63 -6.28
C LYS A 41 7.87 12.63 -5.84
N MET A 42 7.49 11.45 -5.35
CA MET A 42 8.43 10.44 -4.88
C MET A 42 8.76 9.39 -5.93
N SER A 43 10.02 8.97 -5.98
CA SER A 43 10.39 7.75 -6.69
C SER A 43 9.91 6.50 -5.94
N THR A 44 9.64 5.41 -6.66
CA THR A 44 9.27 4.11 -6.07
C THR A 44 10.30 3.63 -5.03
N GLY A 45 11.59 3.87 -5.28
CA GLY A 45 12.66 3.54 -4.32
C GLY A 45 12.58 4.36 -3.04
N PHE A 46 12.24 5.64 -3.13
CA PHE A 46 12.05 6.49 -1.95
C PHE A 46 10.89 6.01 -1.08
N LYS A 47 9.73 5.71 -1.70
CA LYS A 47 8.55 5.19 -1.00
C LYS A 47 8.90 3.93 -0.20
N LEU A 48 9.53 2.95 -0.84
CA LEU A 48 9.90 1.69 -0.19
C LEU A 48 10.93 1.90 0.92
N LYS A 49 11.93 2.76 0.70
CA LYS A 49 12.99 3.00 1.69
C LYS A 49 12.42 3.61 2.97
N MET A 50 11.45 4.51 2.87
CA MET A 50 10.77 5.06 4.06
C MET A 50 10.03 3.98 4.84
N LEU A 51 9.30 3.08 4.17
CA LEU A 51 8.62 1.96 4.83
C LEU A 51 9.63 1.06 5.56
N LEU A 52 10.72 0.69 4.89
CA LEU A 52 11.76 -0.15 5.50
C LEU A 52 12.42 0.56 6.68
N LYS A 53 12.66 1.87 6.58
CA LYS A 53 13.24 2.64 7.67
C LYS A 53 12.34 2.65 8.91
N GLN A 54 11.02 2.72 8.73
CA GLN A 54 10.07 2.63 9.83
C GLN A 54 10.08 1.25 10.49
N LEU A 55 10.29 0.19 9.73
CA LEU A 55 10.39 -1.16 10.30
C LEU A 55 11.64 -1.36 11.15
N GLU A 56 12.76 -0.75 10.78
CA GLU A 56 14.00 -0.78 11.56
C GLU A 56 13.84 -0.13 12.95
N LEU A 57 12.84 0.73 13.16
CA LEU A 57 12.63 1.39 14.46
C LEU A 57 12.07 0.44 15.53
N ASN A 58 11.52 -0.71 15.16
CA ASN A 58 11.03 -1.69 16.12
C ASN A 58 11.23 -3.13 15.63
N GLU A 59 12.41 -3.67 15.93
CA GLU A 59 12.82 -5.02 15.53
C GLU A 59 12.04 -6.14 16.25
N ASN A 60 11.33 -5.83 17.34
CA ASN A 60 10.49 -6.82 18.05
C ASN A 60 9.25 -7.23 17.23
N VAL A 61 8.89 -6.47 16.19
CA VAL A 61 7.73 -6.73 15.34
C VAL A 61 8.02 -7.88 14.36
N THR A 62 7.52 -9.07 14.69
CA THR A 62 7.71 -10.27 13.86
C THR A 62 6.79 -10.33 12.63
N ARG A 63 5.65 -9.62 12.67
CA ARG A 63 4.68 -9.44 11.57
C ARG A 63 4.59 -7.95 11.24
N ASN A 64 5.52 -7.49 10.41
CA ASN A 64 5.81 -6.09 10.17
C ASN A 64 4.98 -5.46 9.02
N SER A 65 4.01 -6.18 8.48
CA SER A 65 3.19 -5.66 7.40
C SER A 65 1.76 -6.16 7.46
N VAL A 66 0.83 -5.30 7.04
CA VAL A 66 -0.59 -5.60 6.87
C VAL A 66 -1.01 -5.12 5.48
N HIS A 67 -1.68 -5.99 4.72
CA HIS A 67 -2.30 -5.67 3.44
C HIS A 67 -3.81 -5.83 3.59
N ILE A 68 -4.54 -4.73 3.43
CA ILE A 68 -5.99 -4.70 3.50
C ILE A 68 -6.52 -4.49 2.09
N SER A 69 -7.41 -5.37 1.64
CA SER A 69 -8.10 -5.22 0.36
C SER A 69 -9.59 -5.11 0.62
N LEU A 70 -10.20 -4.04 0.10
CA LEU A 70 -11.64 -3.82 0.12
C LEU A 70 -12.19 -4.23 -1.24
N ASN A 71 -13.07 -5.21 -1.25
CA ASN A 71 -13.71 -5.73 -2.46
C ASN A 71 -15.17 -5.29 -2.49
N PHE A 72 -15.57 -4.71 -3.60
CA PHE A 72 -16.92 -4.24 -3.84
C PHE A 72 -17.63 -5.19 -4.81
N ASP A 73 -18.94 -5.26 -4.72
CA ASP A 73 -19.72 -6.02 -5.69
C ASP A 73 -19.57 -5.37 -7.08
N PRO A 74 -19.51 -6.11 -8.20
CA PRO A 74 -19.42 -5.51 -9.54
C PRO A 74 -20.55 -4.51 -9.88
N SER A 75 -21.67 -4.56 -9.16
CA SER A 75 -22.77 -3.58 -9.26
C SER A 75 -22.49 -2.25 -8.54
N GLU A 76 -21.56 -2.22 -7.57
CA GLU A 76 -21.15 -1.02 -6.82
C GLU A 76 -20.11 -0.21 -7.65
N LYS A 77 -20.56 0.54 -8.67
CA LYS A 77 -19.68 1.25 -9.63
C LYS A 77 -19.41 2.72 -9.31
N ASP A 78 -20.34 3.40 -8.65
CA ASP A 78 -20.31 4.86 -8.46
C ASP A 78 -20.07 5.22 -6.99
N LEU A 79 -18.96 4.73 -6.43
CA LEU A 79 -18.52 5.15 -5.10
C LEU A 79 -18.01 6.60 -5.20
N SER A 80 -18.60 7.50 -4.41
CA SER A 80 -18.15 8.89 -4.33
C SER A 80 -16.69 8.94 -3.93
N LYS A 81 -15.89 9.73 -4.65
CA LYS A 81 -14.53 10.09 -4.21
C LYS A 81 -14.69 11.09 -3.06
N GLU A 82 -14.34 10.68 -1.85
CA GLU A 82 -14.13 11.62 -0.74
C GLU A 82 -12.87 12.47 -0.98
#